data_AF-A0A2M7KL50-F1
#
_entry.id   AF-A0A2M7KL50-F1
#
_cell.length_a   1.000
_cell.length_b   1.000
_cell.length_c   1.000
_cell.angle_alpha   90.00
_cell.angle_beta   90.00
_cell.angle_gamma   90.00
#
_symmetry.space_group_name_H-M   'P 1'
#
loop_
_entity.id
_entity.type
_entity.pdbx_description
1 polymer ?
#
loop_
_entity_poly.entity_id
_entity_poly.type
_entity_poly.pdbx_seq_one_letter_code
_entity_poly.pdbx_strand_id
1 'polypeptide(L)'
;MRTGCNTIHPTSRLGDETLEFRAREVCESLRLIADAGFDAAEFSHPTHLTREECTSIRQELDRLRLEAWSAHAWQPLPAAPADIEGALGALAPSMDSAERLGCKVVVVHSAGYDPAATDAALAARREANLFVLRQLCERAAAFGGAVAVENMQ
;
A
#
# COMPACT_ATOMS: atom_id res chain seq x y z
N MET A 1 -1.81 -9.21 -21.60
CA MET A 1 -2.08 -8.14 -20.62
C MET A 1 -2.34 -8.85 -19.30
N ARG A 2 -1.75 -8.38 -18.18
CA ARG A 2 -2.01 -8.96 -16.86
C ARG A 2 -3.08 -8.13 -16.15
N THR A 3 -3.96 -8.79 -15.42
CA THR A 3 -5.02 -8.13 -14.63
C THR A 3 -4.86 -8.45 -13.16
N GLY A 4 -4.78 -7.41 -12.33
CA GLY A 4 -4.75 -7.55 -10.88
C GLY A 4 -6.07 -7.19 -10.23
N CYS A 5 -6.30 -7.70 -9.02
CA CYS A 5 -7.46 -7.36 -8.18
C CYS A 5 -7.00 -7.03 -6.77
N ASN A 6 -7.66 -6.05 -6.15
CA ASN A 6 -7.37 -5.68 -4.77
C ASN A 6 -8.02 -6.69 -3.80
N THR A 7 -7.33 -7.04 -2.72
CA THR A 7 -7.80 -7.95 -1.66
C THR A 7 -8.94 -7.39 -0.80
N ILE A 8 -9.55 -6.26 -1.19
CA ILE A 8 -10.62 -5.60 -0.43
C ILE A 8 -11.96 -6.34 -0.61
N HIS A 9 -12.50 -6.80 0.53
CA HIS A 9 -13.90 -7.20 0.76
C HIS A 9 -14.63 -8.04 -0.32
N PRO A 10 -14.38 -9.36 -0.43
CA PRO A 10 -15.31 -10.23 -1.16
C PRO A 10 -16.64 -10.48 -0.42
N THR A 11 -16.72 -10.24 0.89
CA THR A 11 -17.86 -10.65 1.75
C THR A 11 -18.66 -9.52 2.41
N SER A 12 -18.35 -8.25 2.09
CA SER A 12 -19.14 -7.04 2.43
C SER A 12 -19.53 -6.83 3.91
N ARG A 13 -18.70 -6.08 4.64
CA ARG A 13 -19.05 -4.96 5.55
C ARG A 13 -17.73 -4.35 6.02
N LEU A 14 -17.56 -3.04 5.86
CA LEU A 14 -16.47 -2.28 6.49
C LEU A 14 -16.60 -2.46 8.01
N GLY A 15 -15.79 -3.33 8.59
CA GLY A 15 -15.76 -3.61 10.02
C GLY A 15 -14.46 -3.11 10.66
N ASP A 16 -13.91 -3.88 11.60
CA ASP A 16 -12.64 -3.52 12.26
C ASP A 16 -11.47 -3.83 11.32
N GLU A 17 -10.87 -2.79 10.76
CA GLU A 17 -9.71 -2.85 9.86
C GLU A 17 -8.57 -3.71 10.45
N THR A 18 -8.42 -3.79 11.78
CA THR A 18 -7.35 -4.58 12.40
C THR A 18 -7.62 -6.08 12.45
N LEU A 19 -8.87 -6.51 12.21
CA LEU A 19 -9.26 -7.92 12.11
C LEU A 19 -9.41 -8.36 10.65
N GLU A 20 -9.80 -7.44 9.76
CA GLU A 20 -10.11 -7.76 8.36
C GLU A 20 -8.87 -7.90 7.46
N PHE A 21 -7.74 -7.33 7.87
CA PHE A 21 -6.47 -7.38 7.13
C PHE A 21 -5.45 -8.32 7.77
N ARG A 22 -5.92 -9.43 8.34
CA ARG A 22 -5.10 -10.53 8.86
C ARG A 22 -4.85 -11.58 7.78
N ALA A 23 -3.82 -12.40 7.97
CA ALA A 23 -3.40 -13.37 6.95
C ALA A 23 -4.51 -14.31 6.49
N ARG A 24 -5.40 -14.73 7.39
CA ARG A 24 -6.50 -15.65 7.05
C ARG A 24 -7.42 -15.02 6.01
N GLU A 25 -7.93 -13.83 6.28
CA GLU A 25 -8.90 -13.11 5.46
C GLU A 25 -8.28 -12.67 4.12
N VAL A 26 -7.00 -12.26 4.15
CA VAL A 26 -6.23 -11.97 2.93
C VAL A 26 -6.11 -13.25 2.07
N CYS A 27 -5.75 -14.39 2.64
CA CYS A 27 -5.65 -15.66 1.90
C CYS A 27 -7.00 -16.13 1.36
N GLU A 28 -8.10 -15.92 2.08
CA GLU A 28 -9.46 -16.19 1.57
C GLU A 28 -9.76 -15.32 0.35
N SER A 29 -9.39 -14.03 0.39
CA SER A 29 -9.55 -13.11 -0.74
C SER A 29 -8.68 -13.50 -1.93
N LEU A 30 -7.42 -13.93 -1.71
CA LEU A 30 -6.53 -14.41 -2.77
C LEU A 30 -7.12 -15.62 -3.51
N ARG A 31 -7.78 -16.55 -2.81
CA ARG A 31 -8.45 -17.69 -3.46
C ARG A 31 -9.56 -17.23 -4.40
N LEU A 32 -10.38 -16.29 -3.96
CA LEU A 32 -11.46 -15.75 -4.79
C LEU A 32 -10.92 -14.98 -6.00
N ILE A 33 -9.84 -14.23 -5.83
CA ILE A 33 -9.12 -13.54 -6.91
C ILE A 33 -8.59 -14.55 -7.93
N ALA A 34 -7.94 -15.63 -7.47
CA ALA A 34 -7.45 -16.70 -8.34
C ALA A 34 -8.59 -17.43 -9.07
N ASP A 35 -9.66 -17.77 -8.37
CA ASP A 35 -10.83 -18.46 -8.94
C ASP A 35 -11.55 -17.60 -9.99
N ALA A 36 -11.52 -16.26 -9.83
CA ALA A 36 -12.04 -15.31 -10.80
C ALA A 36 -11.12 -15.10 -12.02
N GLY A 37 -9.91 -15.68 -12.02
CA GLY A 37 -8.99 -15.67 -13.16
C GLY A 37 -8.04 -14.47 -13.24
N PHE A 38 -7.83 -13.74 -12.14
CA PHE A 38 -6.82 -12.69 -12.08
C PHE A 38 -5.40 -13.27 -12.00
N ASP A 39 -4.42 -12.48 -12.46
CA ASP A 39 -3.01 -12.87 -12.47
C ASP A 39 -2.26 -12.37 -11.21
N ALA A 40 -2.80 -11.35 -10.55
CA ALA A 40 -2.09 -10.64 -9.49
C ALA A 40 -3.03 -10.06 -8.43
N ALA A 41 -2.47 -9.78 -7.25
CA ALA A 41 -3.17 -9.19 -6.13
C ALA A 41 -2.55 -7.86 -5.69
N GLU A 42 -3.40 -6.89 -5.38
CA GLU A 42 -3.05 -5.69 -4.61
C GLU A 42 -3.49 -5.87 -3.15
N PHE A 43 -2.60 -5.61 -2.20
CA PHE A 43 -2.86 -5.76 -0.77
C PHE A 43 -3.33 -4.45 -0.16
N SER A 44 -4.57 -4.43 0.30
CA SER A 44 -5.13 -3.33 1.09
C SER A 44 -4.65 -3.36 2.55
N HIS A 45 -4.35 -2.19 3.12
CA HIS A 45 -3.91 -1.99 4.52
C HIS A 45 -2.78 -2.94 5.00
N PRO A 46 -1.68 -3.09 4.24
CA PRO A 46 -0.60 -4.02 4.58
C PRO A 46 0.16 -3.60 5.85
N THR A 47 -0.09 -2.39 6.38
CA THR A 47 0.50 -1.87 7.62
C THR A 47 0.19 -2.71 8.86
N HIS A 48 -0.87 -3.52 8.84
CA HIS A 48 -1.28 -4.35 9.98
C HIS A 48 -0.67 -5.76 9.98
N LEU A 49 -0.03 -6.15 8.88
CA LEU A 49 0.53 -7.47 8.70
C LEU A 49 1.83 -7.63 9.48
N THR A 50 1.87 -8.67 10.30
CA THR A 50 3.11 -9.14 10.92
C THR A 50 4.01 -9.86 9.90
N ARG A 51 5.26 -10.11 10.29
CA ARG A 51 6.20 -10.90 9.48
C ARG A 51 5.69 -12.33 9.22
N GLU A 52 5.11 -12.96 10.23
CA GLU A 52 4.57 -14.31 10.14
C GLU A 52 3.39 -14.36 9.16
N GLU A 53 2.48 -13.39 9.27
CA GLU A 53 1.36 -13.23 8.35
C GLU A 53 1.82 -13.01 6.90
N CYS A 54 2.81 -12.14 6.67
CA CYS A 54 3.39 -11.97 5.34
C CYS A 54 3.94 -13.29 4.78
N THR A 55 4.55 -14.12 5.63
CA THR A 55 5.10 -15.42 5.21
C THR A 55 3.99 -16.38 4.78
N SER A 56 2.89 -16.46 5.55
CA SER A 56 1.73 -17.28 5.19
C SER A 56 1.07 -16.80 3.90
N ILE A 57 0.94 -15.49 3.70
CA ILE A 57 0.35 -14.91 2.48
C ILE A 57 1.22 -15.24 1.26
N ARG A 58 2.54 -15.15 1.35
CA ARG A 58 3.45 -15.55 0.25
C ARG A 58 3.28 -17.01 -0.15
N GLN A 59 3.20 -17.91 0.83
CA GLN A 59 3.01 -19.33 0.56
C GLN A 59 1.70 -19.57 -0.21
N GLU A 60 0.64 -18.81 0.14
CA GLU A 60 -0.64 -18.89 -0.56
C GLU A 60 -0.57 -18.32 -1.98
N LEU A 61 0.11 -17.18 -2.18
CA LEU A 61 0.37 -16.63 -3.52
C LEU A 61 1.08 -17.64 -4.41
N ASP A 62 2.14 -18.28 -3.91
CA ASP A 62 2.90 -19.29 -4.64
C ASP A 62 2.02 -20.50 -5.00
N ARG A 63 1.18 -20.95 -4.05
CA ARG A 63 0.23 -22.05 -4.26
C ARG A 63 -0.81 -21.72 -5.34
N LEU A 64 -1.31 -20.49 -5.36
CA LEU A 64 -2.31 -20.00 -6.30
C LEU A 64 -1.73 -19.51 -7.63
N ARG A 65 -0.39 -19.39 -7.72
CA ARG A 65 0.32 -18.78 -8.86
C ARG A 65 -0.13 -17.33 -9.12
N LEU A 66 -0.43 -16.60 -8.06
CA LEU A 66 -0.74 -15.17 -8.11
C LEU A 66 0.52 -14.35 -7.86
N GLU A 67 0.67 -13.26 -8.61
CA GLU A 67 1.73 -12.28 -8.34
C GLU A 67 1.33 -11.30 -7.23
N ALA A 68 2.25 -11.01 -6.31
CA ALA A 68 2.13 -9.86 -5.42
C ALA A 68 2.41 -8.57 -6.20
N TRP A 69 1.37 -7.86 -6.63
CA TRP A 69 1.54 -6.68 -7.48
C TRP A 69 1.89 -5.45 -6.67
N SER A 70 0.98 -5.03 -5.79
CA SER A 70 1.08 -3.77 -5.07
C SER A 70 0.69 -3.89 -3.61
N ALA A 71 1.28 -3.03 -2.78
CA ALA A 71 0.92 -2.81 -1.39
C ALA A 71 0.33 -1.40 -1.26
N HIS A 72 -0.92 -1.30 -0.84
CA HIS A 72 -1.66 -0.05 -0.81
C HIS A 72 -1.61 0.58 0.59
N ALA A 73 -0.75 1.58 0.77
CA ALA A 73 -0.61 2.28 2.03
C ALA A 73 -1.69 3.35 2.18
N TRP A 74 -2.54 3.18 3.21
CA TRP A 74 -3.66 4.09 3.49
C TRP A 74 -3.22 5.48 3.99
N GLN A 75 -2.03 5.58 4.59
CA GLN A 75 -1.52 6.84 5.07
C GLN A 75 -1.19 7.78 3.90
N PRO A 76 -1.72 9.02 3.86
CA PRO A 76 -1.33 9.98 2.84
C PRO A 76 0.09 10.54 3.05
N LEU A 77 0.64 11.04 1.96
CA LEU A 77 1.79 11.95 1.95
C LEU A 77 1.52 13.21 2.81
N PRO A 78 2.57 13.90 3.30
CA PRO A 78 2.40 15.04 4.20
C PRO A 78 1.67 16.22 3.56
N ALA A 79 0.77 16.87 4.31
CA ALA A 79 0.09 18.09 3.86
C ALA A 79 0.97 19.34 4.05
N ALA A 80 1.89 19.30 5.03
CA ALA A 80 2.86 20.36 5.33
C ALA A 80 4.22 19.78 5.79
N PRO A 81 5.31 20.60 5.79
CA PRO A 81 6.63 20.13 6.23
C PRO A 81 6.68 19.59 7.67
N ALA A 82 5.85 20.08 8.58
CA ALA A 82 5.79 19.60 9.96
C ALA A 82 5.32 18.13 10.06
N ASP A 83 4.65 17.61 9.03
CA ASP A 83 4.08 16.26 9.03
C ASP A 83 5.05 15.19 8.49
N ILE A 84 6.23 15.59 8.00
CA ILE A 84 7.17 14.70 7.29
C ILE A 84 7.56 13.48 8.14
N GLU A 85 7.94 13.70 9.40
CA GLU A 85 8.38 12.62 10.29
C GLU A 85 7.24 11.64 10.59
N GLY A 86 6.05 12.18 10.87
CA GLY A 86 4.85 11.39 11.09
C GLY A 86 4.47 10.54 9.87
N ALA A 87 4.51 11.14 8.67
CA ALA A 87 4.21 10.44 7.42
C ALA A 87 5.21 9.31 7.15
N LEU A 88 6.51 9.55 7.32
CA LEU A 88 7.53 8.51 7.16
C LEU A 88 7.35 7.37 8.17
N GLY A 89 7.10 7.69 9.44
CA GLY A 89 6.85 6.70 10.48
C GLY A 89 5.63 5.83 10.20
N ALA A 90 4.53 6.44 9.74
CA ALA A 90 3.29 5.73 9.44
C ALA A 90 3.34 4.93 8.12
N LEU A 91 4.14 5.36 7.14
CA LEU A 91 4.33 4.62 5.87
C LEU A 91 5.32 3.46 5.99
N ALA A 92 6.24 3.50 6.97
CA ALA A 92 7.30 2.51 7.12
C ALA A 92 6.79 1.05 7.23
N PRO A 93 5.74 0.74 8.01
CA PRO A 93 5.24 -0.63 8.11
C PRO A 93 4.65 -1.15 6.80
N SER A 94 4.00 -0.29 6.00
CA SER A 94 3.50 -0.69 4.68
C SER A 94 4.64 -1.04 3.73
N MET A 95 5.76 -0.29 3.78
CA MET A 95 6.97 -0.61 3.02
C MET A 95 7.59 -1.94 3.47
N ASP A 96 7.65 -2.22 4.77
CA ASP A 96 8.15 -3.49 5.31
C ASP A 96 7.30 -4.68 4.84
N SER A 97 5.98 -4.54 4.88
CA SER A 97 5.05 -5.57 4.41
C SER A 97 5.17 -5.76 2.89
N ALA A 98 5.31 -4.67 2.12
CA ALA A 98 5.49 -4.74 0.67
C ALA A 98 6.74 -5.54 0.28
N GLU A 99 7.88 -5.25 0.91
CA GLU A 99 9.13 -5.99 0.72
C GLU A 99 8.95 -7.47 1.07
N ARG A 100 8.36 -7.75 2.24
CA ARG A 100 8.15 -9.13 2.71
C ARG A 100 7.24 -9.89 1.77
N LEU A 101 6.13 -9.32 1.33
CA LEU A 101 5.20 -9.94 0.38
C LEU A 101 5.82 -10.08 -1.03
N GLY A 102 6.86 -9.31 -1.35
CA GLY A 102 7.49 -9.30 -2.66
C GLY A 102 6.77 -8.42 -3.68
N CYS A 103 6.02 -7.41 -3.20
CA CYS A 103 5.28 -6.47 -4.05
C CYS A 103 6.24 -5.68 -4.95
N LYS A 104 5.78 -5.34 -6.17
CA LYS A 104 6.53 -4.53 -7.14
C LYS A 104 6.25 -3.04 -7.01
N VAL A 105 5.10 -2.67 -6.45
CA VAL A 105 4.69 -1.29 -6.30
C VAL A 105 4.20 -1.06 -4.87
N VAL A 106 4.56 0.07 -4.27
CA VAL A 106 3.88 0.60 -3.08
C VAL A 106 3.06 1.79 -3.51
N VAL A 107 1.75 1.72 -3.30
CA VAL A 107 0.82 2.82 -3.59
C VAL A 107 0.70 3.68 -2.34
N VAL A 108 0.82 4.99 -2.50
CA VAL A 108 0.60 5.98 -1.43
C VAL A 108 -0.39 7.03 -1.91
N HIS A 109 -1.20 7.59 -1.01
CA HIS A 109 -2.12 8.67 -1.36
C HIS A 109 -1.43 10.03 -1.34
N SER A 110 -1.83 10.92 -2.26
CA SER A 110 -1.52 12.34 -2.13
C SER A 110 -2.15 12.93 -0.87
N ALA A 111 -1.51 13.94 -0.26
CA ALA A 111 -2.21 14.83 0.66
C ALA A 111 -3.41 15.45 -0.07
N GLY A 112 -4.63 15.23 0.42
CA GLY A 112 -5.88 15.64 -0.23
C GLY A 112 -5.90 17.11 -0.66
N TYR A 113 -6.78 17.42 -1.61
CA TYR A 113 -6.88 18.78 -2.15
C TYR A 113 -7.50 19.75 -1.12
N ASP A 114 -6.84 20.89 -0.92
CA ASP A 114 -7.39 21.99 -0.13
C ASP A 114 -7.61 23.19 -1.06
N PRO A 115 -8.88 23.54 -1.39
CA PRO A 115 -9.19 24.66 -2.28
C PRO A 115 -8.83 26.03 -1.69
N ALA A 116 -8.60 26.12 -0.37
CA ALA A 116 -8.22 27.35 0.31
C ALA A 116 -6.70 27.52 0.45
N ALA A 117 -5.90 26.56 -0.01
CA ALA A 117 -4.45 26.61 0.10
C ALA A 117 -3.86 27.78 -0.71
N THR A 118 -2.98 28.54 -0.07
CA THR A 118 -2.20 29.60 -0.75
C THR A 118 -1.10 29.00 -1.61
N ASP A 119 -0.58 29.76 -2.58
CA ASP A 119 0.57 29.32 -3.40
C ASP A 119 1.78 28.93 -2.54
N ALA A 120 2.03 29.66 -1.45
CA ALA A 120 3.09 29.35 -0.51
C ALA A 120 2.85 28.02 0.22
N ALA A 121 1.61 27.73 0.62
CA ALA A 121 1.25 26.45 1.24
C ALA A 121 1.37 25.29 0.25
N LEU A 122 0.96 25.49 -1.01
CA LEU A 122 1.10 24.50 -2.07
C LEU A 122 2.58 24.21 -2.40
N ALA A 123 3.44 25.24 -2.41
CA ALA A 123 4.88 25.08 -2.59
C ALA A 123 5.50 24.27 -1.43
N ALA A 124 5.18 24.62 -0.18
CA ALA A 124 5.67 23.90 1.00
C ALA A 124 5.19 22.43 1.02
N ARG A 125 3.93 22.17 0.64
CA ARG A 125 3.41 20.81 0.47
C ARG A 125 4.18 20.04 -0.59
N ARG A 126 4.45 20.67 -1.74
CA ARG A 126 5.22 20.04 -2.83
C ARG A 126 6.61 19.64 -2.36
N GLU A 127 7.29 20.51 -1.62
CA GLU A 127 8.62 20.23 -1.05
C GLU A 127 8.57 19.06 -0.06
N ALA A 128 7.60 19.05 0.85
CA ALA A 128 7.40 17.96 1.80
C ALA A 128 7.12 16.61 1.09
N ASN A 129 6.23 16.61 0.10
CA ASN A 129 5.93 15.43 -0.71
C ASN A 129 7.17 14.92 -1.46
N LEU A 130 7.93 15.82 -2.10
CA LEU A 130 9.16 15.44 -2.80
C LEU A 130 10.20 14.85 -1.86
N PHE A 131 10.34 15.39 -0.64
CA PHE A 131 11.24 14.85 0.36
C PHE A 131 10.85 13.42 0.74
N VAL A 132 9.58 13.20 1.12
CA VAL A 132 9.08 11.87 1.50
C VAL A 132 9.16 10.88 0.34
N LEU A 133 8.70 11.27 -0.85
CA LEU A 133 8.73 10.40 -2.03
C LEU A 133 10.14 9.94 -2.40
N ARG A 134 11.16 10.80 -2.26
CA ARG A 134 12.56 10.38 -2.50
C ARG A 134 12.98 9.27 -1.54
N GLN A 135 12.68 9.40 -0.26
CA GLN A 135 12.99 8.39 0.75
C GLN A 135 12.26 7.07 0.48
N LEU A 136 10.96 7.14 0.14
CA LEU A 136 10.18 5.96 -0.20
C LEU A 136 10.67 5.28 -1.47
N CYS A 137 11.00 6.05 -2.52
CA CYS A 137 11.55 5.52 -3.77
C CYS A 137 12.91 4.86 -3.57
N GLU A 138 13.80 5.46 -2.77
CA GLU A 138 15.10 4.86 -2.45
C GLU A 138 14.91 3.52 -1.72
N ARG A 139 14.02 3.48 -0.73
CA ARG A 139 13.69 2.24 -0.02
C ARG A 139 13.03 1.20 -0.94
N ALA A 140 12.10 1.60 -1.81
CA ALA A 140 11.46 0.72 -2.78
C ALA A 140 12.48 0.10 -3.74
N ALA A 141 13.40 0.92 -4.25
CA ALA A 141 14.46 0.46 -5.15
C ALA A 141 15.38 -0.57 -4.49
N ALA A 142 15.63 -0.48 -3.18
CA ALA A 142 16.45 -1.44 -2.44
C ALA A 142 15.91 -2.88 -2.47
N PHE A 143 14.59 -3.06 -2.60
CA PHE A 143 13.95 -4.37 -2.80
C PHE A 143 13.45 -4.61 -4.24
N GLY A 144 13.84 -3.76 -5.20
CA GLY A 144 13.47 -3.88 -6.60
C GLY A 144 12.02 -3.49 -6.91
N GLY A 145 11.40 -2.67 -6.06
CA GLY A 145 10.06 -2.10 -6.26
C GLY A 145 10.07 -0.64 -6.70
N ALA A 146 8.88 -0.06 -6.83
CA ALA A 146 8.64 1.34 -7.12
C ALA A 146 7.54 1.92 -6.22
N VAL A 147 7.42 3.25 -6.19
CA VAL A 147 6.31 3.95 -5.52
C VAL A 147 5.37 4.52 -6.58
N ALA A 148 4.07 4.32 -6.40
CA ALA A 148 3.02 4.97 -7.16
C ALA A 148 2.25 5.92 -6.26
N VAL A 149 1.84 7.07 -6.80
CA VAL A 149 1.02 8.05 -6.06
C VAL A 149 -0.40 7.99 -6.60
N GLU A 150 -1.35 7.66 -5.74
CA GLU A 150 -2.77 7.76 -6.04
C GLU A 150 -3.26 9.17 -5.66
N ASN A 151 -3.84 9.88 -6.65
CA ASN A 151 -4.40 11.20 -6.42
C ASN A 151 -5.78 11.07 -5.75
N MET A 152 -5.86 11.54 -4.51
CA MET A 152 -7.13 11.65 -3.80
C MET A 152 -7.83 12.95 -4.20
N GLN A 153 -9.10 12.86 -4.55
CA GLN A 153 -9.96 14.01 -4.85
C GLN A 153 -10.43 14.70 -3.56
#